data_AF-A0AAV8ZFR6-F1
#
_entry.id   AF-A0AAV8ZFR6-F1
#
_cell.length_a   1.000
_cell.length_b   1.000
_cell.length_c   1.000
_cell.angle_alpha   90.00
_cell.angle_beta   90.00
_cell.angle_gamma   90.00
#
_symmetry.space_group_name_H-M   'P 1'
#
loop_
_entity.id
_entity.type
_entity.pdbx_description
1 polymer ?
#
loop_
_entity_poly.entity_id
_entity_poly.type
_entity_poly.pdbx_seq_one_letter_code
_entity_poly.pdbx_strand_id
1 'polypeptide(L)'
;MEKRENILEIDQTWKRMEDVSKKTGLREGISSGRESNFQEYFDIGYKEGFKNGYALGKCKGALTANSRQRSSELENYSTLDKTRRARCEICKDERLLEENVPEIIKKQKEAGFINSSSALALASA
;
A
#
# COMPACT_ATOMS: atom_id res chain seq x y z
N MET A 1 -39.08 -50.00 15.08
CA MET A 1 -39.41 -48.65 14.56
C MET A 1 -38.26 -47.70 14.85
N GLU A 2 -37.80 -47.65 16.10
CA GLU A 2 -36.67 -46.86 16.63
C GLU A 2 -35.35 -46.90 15.82
N LYS A 3 -34.92 -48.05 15.29
CA LYS A 3 -33.71 -48.11 14.43
C LYS A 3 -33.85 -47.33 13.11
N ARG A 4 -35.05 -47.25 12.54
CA ARG A 4 -35.26 -46.48 11.29
C ARG A 4 -35.29 -44.98 11.58
N GLU A 5 -35.85 -44.59 12.71
CA GLU A 5 -35.88 -43.18 13.14
C GLU A 5 -34.46 -42.66 13.41
N ASN A 6 -33.62 -43.44 14.09
CA ASN A 6 -32.21 -43.09 14.31
C ASN A 6 -31.43 -42.91 13.00
N ILE A 7 -31.64 -43.77 12.00
CA ILE A 7 -30.96 -43.66 10.69
C ILE A 7 -31.41 -42.38 9.96
N LEU A 8 -32.69 -42.03 10.03
CA LEU A 8 -33.22 -40.81 9.43
C LEU A 8 -32.68 -39.55 10.11
N GLU A 9 -32.54 -39.56 11.44
CA GLU A 9 -31.95 -38.45 12.20
C GLU A 9 -30.47 -38.24 11.84
N ILE A 10 -29.71 -39.33 11.70
CA ILE A 10 -28.30 -39.28 11.28
C ILE A 10 -28.19 -38.69 9.85
N ASP A 11 -29.00 -39.14 8.90
CA ASP A 11 -28.96 -38.63 7.52
C ASP A 11 -29.31 -37.13 7.44
N GLN A 12 -30.32 -36.69 8.21
CA GLN A 12 -30.66 -35.27 8.29
C GLN A 12 -29.54 -34.44 8.91
N THR A 13 -28.92 -34.93 9.97
CA THR A 13 -27.81 -34.24 10.64
C THR A 13 -26.59 -34.16 9.71
N TRP A 14 -26.30 -35.23 8.98
CA TRP A 14 -25.22 -35.27 8.00
C TRP A 14 -25.43 -34.25 6.87
N LYS A 15 -26.64 -34.20 6.29
CA LYS A 15 -27.00 -33.20 5.26
C LYS A 15 -26.85 -31.77 5.77
N ARG A 16 -27.28 -31.49 7.00
CA ARG A 16 -27.11 -30.15 7.61
C ARG A 16 -25.62 -29.80 7.76
N MET A 17 -24.80 -30.73 8.25
CA MET A 17 -23.36 -30.49 8.40
C MET A 17 -22.67 -30.27 7.05
N GLU A 18 -23.05 -31.03 6.02
CA GLU A 18 -22.55 -30.87 4.67
C GLU A 18 -22.93 -29.49 4.09
N ASP A 19 -24.19 -29.07 4.23
CA ASP A 19 -24.67 -27.77 3.74
C ASP A 19 -23.98 -26.60 4.45
N VAL A 20 -23.79 -26.71 5.76
CA VAL A 20 -23.04 -25.70 6.54
C VAL A 20 -21.60 -25.65 6.06
N SER A 21 -20.93 -26.79 5.92
CA SER A 21 -19.54 -26.87 5.46
C SER A 21 -19.36 -26.26 4.07
N LYS A 22 -20.27 -26.54 3.12
CA LYS A 22 -20.24 -25.96 1.77
C LYS A 22 -20.39 -24.43 1.79
N LYS A 23 -21.36 -23.91 2.54
CA LYS A 23 -21.62 -22.47 2.62
C LYS A 23 -20.47 -21.72 3.30
N THR A 24 -19.94 -22.29 4.38
CA THR A 24 -18.80 -21.73 5.10
C THR A 24 -17.55 -21.75 4.22
N GLY A 25 -17.22 -22.90 3.62
CA GLY A 25 -16.07 -23.03 2.74
C GLY A 25 -16.11 -22.09 1.53
N LEU A 26 -17.28 -21.91 0.90
CA LEU A 26 -17.42 -20.95 -0.19
C LEU A 26 -17.22 -19.50 0.30
N ARG A 27 -17.81 -19.13 1.44
CA ARG A 27 -17.67 -17.78 2.01
C ARG A 27 -16.21 -17.49 2.37
N GLU A 28 -15.55 -18.43 3.05
CA GLU A 28 -14.15 -18.33 3.43
C GLU A 28 -13.24 -18.26 2.21
N GLY A 29 -13.45 -19.13 1.22
CA GLY A 29 -12.68 -19.10 -0.03
C GLY A 29 -12.79 -17.75 -0.76
N ILE A 30 -13.99 -17.18 -0.86
CA ILE A 30 -14.20 -15.85 -1.44
C ILE A 30 -13.52 -14.76 -0.61
N SER A 31 -13.58 -14.84 0.73
CA SER A 31 -12.96 -13.85 1.61
C SER A 31 -11.44 -13.92 1.50
N SER A 32 -10.85 -15.10 1.60
CA SER A 32 -9.41 -15.34 1.50
C SER A 32 -8.87 -14.94 0.14
N GLY A 33 -9.61 -15.21 -0.95
CA GLY A 33 -9.20 -14.77 -2.28
C GLY A 33 -9.17 -13.25 -2.41
N ARG A 34 -10.18 -12.55 -1.86
CA ARG A 34 -10.20 -11.08 -1.83
C ARG A 34 -9.06 -10.51 -1.00
N GLU A 35 -8.84 -11.08 0.19
CA GLU A 35 -7.78 -10.65 1.09
C GLU A 35 -6.39 -10.86 0.49
N SER A 36 -6.14 -12.03 -0.11
CA SER A 36 -4.86 -12.35 -0.76
C SER A 36 -4.49 -11.32 -1.82
N ASN A 37 -5.45 -10.99 -2.70
CA ASN A 37 -5.23 -9.98 -3.73
C ASN A 37 -4.98 -8.60 -3.10
N PHE A 38 -5.78 -8.22 -2.09
CA PHE A 38 -5.63 -6.93 -1.42
C PHE A 38 -4.25 -6.78 -0.76
N GLN A 39 -3.77 -7.82 -0.07
CA GLN A 39 -2.47 -7.80 0.60
C GLN A 39 -1.31 -7.67 -0.39
N GLU A 40 -1.36 -8.36 -1.54
CA GLU A 40 -0.33 -8.23 -2.57
C GLU A 40 -0.18 -6.79 -3.08
N TYR A 41 -1.30 -6.15 -3.45
CA TYR A 41 -1.26 -4.76 -3.92
C TYR A 41 -0.95 -3.76 -2.80
N PHE A 42 -1.38 -4.05 -1.57
CA PHE A 42 -1.00 -3.25 -0.40
C PHE A 42 0.52 -3.30 -0.18
N ASP A 43 1.14 -4.47 -0.22
CA ASP A 43 2.58 -4.64 -0.05
C ASP A 43 3.38 -3.90 -1.12
N ILE A 44 2.93 -3.98 -2.38
CA ILE A 44 3.54 -3.21 -3.49
C ILE A 44 3.43 -1.71 -3.22
N GLY A 45 2.23 -1.22 -2.89
CA GLY A 45 1.99 0.19 -2.61
C GLY A 45 2.79 0.69 -1.42
N TYR A 46 2.85 -0.10 -0.34
CA TYR A 46 3.62 0.21 0.86
C TYR A 46 5.11 0.28 0.57
N LYS A 47 5.66 -0.70 -0.16
CA LYS A 47 7.08 -0.74 -0.53
C LYS A 47 7.50 0.47 -1.35
N GLU A 48 6.74 0.81 -2.39
CA GLU A 48 7.07 1.97 -3.24
C GLU A 48 6.83 3.30 -2.52
N GLY A 49 5.74 3.41 -1.75
CA GLY A 49 5.46 4.56 -0.91
C GLY A 49 6.54 4.81 0.15
N PHE A 50 7.01 3.76 0.81
CA PHE A 50 8.07 3.83 1.82
C PHE A 50 9.39 4.30 1.21
N LYS A 51 9.83 3.73 0.08
CA LYS A 51 11.05 4.16 -0.61
C LYS A 51 11.02 5.65 -0.96
N ASN A 52 9.91 6.10 -1.54
CA ASN A 52 9.73 7.50 -1.94
C ASN A 52 9.72 8.44 -0.74
N GLY A 53 8.94 8.11 0.30
CA GLY A 53 8.84 8.91 1.51
C GLY A 53 10.16 8.99 2.27
N TYR A 54 10.90 7.88 2.34
CA TYR A 54 12.20 7.83 3.00
C TYR A 54 13.25 8.69 2.27
N ALA A 55 13.29 8.64 0.93
CA ALA A 55 14.20 9.47 0.14
C ALA A 55 13.92 10.98 0.32
N LEU A 56 12.64 11.38 0.29
CA LEU A 56 12.24 12.77 0.55
C LEU A 56 12.52 13.20 1.99
N GLY A 57 12.31 12.31 2.95
CA GLY A 57 12.65 12.52 4.36
C GLY A 57 14.14 12.78 4.57
N LYS A 58 15.01 11.99 3.92
CA LYS A 58 16.47 12.23 3.93
C LYS A 58 16.83 13.61 3.38
N CYS A 59 16.26 14.00 2.24
CA CYS A 59 16.51 15.32 1.64
C CYS A 59 16.07 16.45 2.58
N LYS A 60 14.86 16.36 3.15
CA LYS A 60 14.35 17.33 4.12
C LYS A 60 15.26 17.43 5.35
N GLY A 61 15.69 16.28 5.88
CA GLY A 61 16.60 16.22 7.02
C GLY A 61 17.94 16.90 6.74
N ALA A 62 18.54 16.63 5.58
CA ALA A 62 19.80 17.25 5.17
C ALA A 62 19.69 18.77 5.02
N LEU A 63 18.65 19.27 4.35
CA LEU A 63 18.41 20.71 4.20
C LEU A 63 18.13 21.39 5.55
N THR A 64 17.39 20.73 6.43
CA THR A 64 17.11 21.23 7.79
C THR A 64 18.37 21.28 8.66
N ALA A 65 19.27 20.31 8.52
CA ALA A 65 20.55 20.32 9.22
C ALA A 65 21.47 21.43 8.72
N ASN A 66 21.55 21.62 7.40
CA ASN A 66 22.42 22.62 6.78
C ASN A 66 21.96 24.06 7.08
N SER A 67 20.66 24.35 6.93
CA SER A 67 20.08 25.64 7.32
C SER A 67 20.36 26.02 8.77
N ARG A 68 20.26 25.06 9.70
CA ARG A 68 20.62 25.25 11.11
C ARG A 68 22.10 25.58 11.30
N GLN A 69 22.99 24.96 10.53
CA GLN A 69 24.43 25.24 10.60
C GLN A 69 24.78 26.61 10.02
N ARG A 70 24.14 27.01 8.92
CA ARG A 70 24.40 28.27 8.21
C ARG A 70 23.59 29.47 8.76
N SER A 71 22.70 29.26 9.74
CA SER A 71 21.73 30.27 10.21
C SER A 71 20.94 30.91 9.05
N SER A 72 20.71 30.15 7.97
CA SER A 72 19.97 30.59 6.79
C SER A 72 18.54 30.10 6.85
N GLU A 73 17.62 30.83 6.23
CA GLU A 73 16.24 30.38 6.07
C GLU A 73 16.21 29.10 5.23
N LEU A 74 15.37 28.14 5.64
CA LEU A 74 15.07 26.97 4.84
C LEU A 74 14.33 27.41 3.58
N GLU A 75 14.94 27.20 2.42
CA GLU A 75 14.22 27.29 1.16
C GLU A 75 12.97 26.40 1.25
N ASN A 76 11.80 27.03 1.04
CA ASN A 76 10.52 26.35 1.16
C ASN A 76 10.25 25.50 -0.08
N TYR A 77 10.68 24.24 -0.02
CA TYR A 77 10.33 23.24 -1.02
C TYR A 77 8.98 22.62 -0.69
N SER A 78 7.93 23.03 -1.41
CA SER A 78 6.56 22.50 -1.28
C SER A 78 6.48 20.96 -1.39
N THR A 79 7.39 20.35 -2.16
CA THR A 79 7.54 18.90 -2.31
C THR A 79 8.06 18.20 -1.04
N LEU A 80 8.75 18.92 -0.16
CA LEU A 80 9.28 18.40 1.11
C LEU A 80 8.35 18.66 2.30
N ASP A 81 7.31 19.47 2.16
CA ASP A 81 6.30 19.64 3.21
C ASP A 81 5.50 18.36 3.44
N LYS A 82 5.18 17.66 2.35
CA LYS A 82 4.39 16.43 2.36
C LYS A 82 5.23 15.21 1.98
N THR A 83 6.38 15.00 2.62
CA THR A 83 7.32 13.90 2.28
C THR A 83 6.64 12.52 2.11
N ARG A 84 5.60 12.22 2.91
CA ARG A 84 4.84 10.96 2.82
C ARG A 84 4.03 10.79 1.52
N ARG A 85 3.60 11.88 0.88
CA ARG A 85 2.65 11.84 -0.26
C ARG A 85 3.08 12.68 -1.46
N ALA A 86 4.15 13.45 -1.36
CA ALA A 86 4.51 14.43 -2.39
C ALA A 86 4.80 13.81 -3.78
N ARG A 87 5.18 12.52 -3.82
CA ARG A 87 5.39 11.74 -5.05
C ARG A 87 4.37 10.63 -5.25
N CYS A 88 3.24 10.69 -4.57
CA CYS A 88 2.13 9.78 -4.83
C CYS A 88 1.32 10.37 -5.99
N GLU A 89 1.44 9.81 -7.20
CA GLU A 89 0.66 10.29 -8.35
C GLU A 89 -0.84 10.09 -8.14
N ILE A 90 -1.24 8.97 -7.53
CA ILE A 90 -2.64 8.71 -7.14
C ILE A 90 -3.19 9.80 -6.21
N CYS A 91 -2.33 10.35 -5.33
CA CYS A 91 -2.74 11.39 -4.40
C CYS A 91 -2.90 12.77 -5.08
N LYS A 92 -2.40 12.92 -6.32
CA LYS A 92 -2.58 14.12 -7.14
C LYS A 92 -3.80 13.96 -8.05
N ASP A 93 -3.99 12.77 -8.60
CA ASP A 93 -5.15 12.44 -9.44
C ASP A 93 -5.71 11.06 -9.07
N GLU A 94 -6.90 11.07 -8.51
CA GLU A 94 -7.62 9.86 -8.07
C GLU A 94 -8.11 9.01 -9.25
N ARG A 95 -8.20 9.58 -10.46
CA ARG A 95 -8.54 8.83 -11.69
C ARG A 95 -7.50 7.77 -12.03
N LEU A 96 -6.27 7.94 -11.54
CA LEU A 96 -5.20 6.97 -11.71
C LEU A 96 -5.44 5.67 -10.93
N LEU A 97 -6.46 5.60 -10.07
CA LEU A 97 -6.88 4.33 -9.45
C LEU A 97 -7.38 3.31 -10.47
N GLU A 98 -7.86 3.78 -11.63
CA GLU A 98 -8.31 2.94 -12.73
C GLU A 98 -7.17 2.54 -13.67
N GLU A 99 -5.99 3.17 -13.53
CA GLU A 99 -4.80 2.84 -14.32
C GLU A 99 -4.03 1.62 -13.77
N ASN A 100 -3.17 1.06 -14.61
CA ASN A 100 -2.37 -0.11 -14.27
C ASN A 100 -1.27 0.24 -13.25
N VAL A 101 -1.16 -0.50 -12.14
CA VAL A 101 -0.22 -0.25 -11.04
C VAL A 101 1.23 -0.08 -11.53
N PRO A 102 1.81 -0.97 -12.35
CA PRO A 102 3.08 -0.76 -13.04
C PRO A 102 3.27 0.58 -13.75
N GLU A 103 2.25 1.11 -14.42
CA GLU A 103 2.34 2.41 -15.12
C GLU A 103 2.40 3.57 -14.13
N ILE A 104 1.61 3.51 -13.06
CA ILE A 104 1.67 4.48 -11.95
C ILE A 104 3.07 4.46 -11.33
N ILE A 105 3.62 3.27 -11.05
CA ILE A 105 4.97 3.11 -10.50
C ILE A 105 6.02 3.69 -11.47
N LYS A 106 5.87 3.46 -12.77
CA LYS A 106 6.76 4.01 -13.80
C LYS A 106 6.70 5.54 -13.80
N LYS A 107 5.51 6.14 -13.84
CA LYS A 107 5.30 7.59 -13.73
C LYS A 107 5.94 8.16 -12.46
N GLN A 108 5.76 7.49 -11.32
CA GLN A 108 6.36 7.89 -10.05
C GLN A 108 7.90 7.86 -10.05
N LYS A 109 8.50 6.90 -10.78
CA LYS A 109 9.97 6.78 -10.92
C LYS A 109 10.52 7.81 -11.91
N GLU A 110 9.87 7.99 -13.05
CA GLU A 110 10.25 8.96 -14.08
C GLU A 110 10.14 10.41 -13.57
N ALA A 111 9.15 10.68 -12.72
CA ALA A 111 8.95 11.98 -12.09
C ALA A 111 10.02 12.33 -11.02
N GLY A 112 11.01 11.48 -10.72
CA GLY A 112 12.10 11.95 -9.87
C GLY A 112 13.18 10.96 -9.46
N PHE A 113 14.38 11.20 -9.98
CA PHE A 113 15.62 10.99 -9.24
C PHE A 113 16.12 12.35 -8.74
N ILE A 114 15.65 12.81 -7.56
CA ILE A 114 16.47 13.76 -6.80
C ILE A 114 17.55 12.90 -6.16
N ASN A 115 18.68 12.84 -6.83
CA ASN A 115 19.89 12.27 -6.29
C ASN A 115 20.23 12.96 -4.96
N SER A 116 20.73 12.20 -3.99
CA SER A 116 21.37 12.78 -2.81
C SER A 116 22.45 13.79 -3.22
N SER A 117 23.12 13.58 -4.36
CA SER A 117 24.07 14.52 -4.95
C SER A 117 23.45 15.84 -5.43
N SER A 118 22.21 15.86 -5.95
CA SER A 118 21.57 17.12 -6.35
C SER A 118 21.01 17.90 -5.17
N ALA A 119 20.54 17.21 -4.11
CA ALA A 119 20.19 17.85 -2.85
C ALA A 119 21.42 18.40 -2.11
N LEU A 120 22.57 17.72 -2.17
CA LEU A 120 23.85 18.25 -1.68
C LEU A 120 24.33 19.44 -2.51
N ALA A 121 24.20 19.39 -3.84
CA ALA A 121 24.59 20.48 -4.72
C ALA A 121 23.79 21.77 -4.45
N LEU A 122 22.47 21.66 -4.22
CA LEU A 122 21.63 22.77 -3.81
C LEU A 122 21.96 23.30 -2.41
N ALA A 123 22.39 22.43 -1.50
CA ALA A 123 22.77 22.82 -0.14
C ALA A 123 24.23 23.32 -0.01
N SER A 124 25.03 23.20 -1.06
CA SER A 124 26.46 23.59 -1.08
C SER A 124 26.73 24.89 -1.85
N ALA A 125 25.80 25.33 -2.70
CA ALA A 125 25.75 26.71 -3.22
C ALA A 125 25.42 27.70 -2.08
#